data_AF-A0A094BDI5-F1
#
_entry.id   AF-A0A094BDI5-F1
#
_cell.length_a   1.000
_cell.length_b   1.000
_cell.length_c   1.000
_cell.angle_alpha   90.00
_cell.angle_beta   90.00
_cell.angle_gamma   90.00
#
_symmetry.space_group_name_H-M   'P 1'
#
loop_
_entity.id
_entity.type
_entity.pdbx_description
1 polymer ?
#
loop_
_entity_poly.entity_id
_entity_poly.type
_entity_poly.pdbx_seq_one_letter_code
_entity_poly.pdbx_strand_id
1 'polypeptide(L)'
;MAKGTWYRENFMISTSPQLIQPEAVNAALASDAIYWAKAMEPEYLKKMLSKSLCFGVYVLPESSSELAGRSNPTQIGFARVITDEVTFAYLTDVYVLEE
;
A
#
# COMPACT_ATOMS: atom_id res chain seq x y z
N MET A 1 -0.93 15.10 -5.82
CA MET A 1 -1.43 13.70 -5.81
C MET A 1 -2.94 13.61 -5.99
N ALA A 2 -3.36 13.27 -7.21
CA ALA A 2 -4.74 12.88 -7.48
C ALA A 2 -5.11 11.61 -6.70
N LYS A 3 -6.25 11.64 -6.01
CA LYS A 3 -6.80 10.49 -5.31
C LYS A 3 -7.64 9.69 -6.30
N GLY A 4 -7.24 8.45 -6.55
CA GLY A 4 -7.95 7.52 -7.40
C GLY A 4 -8.19 6.22 -6.64
N THR A 5 -9.38 5.67 -6.85
CA THR A 5 -9.70 4.31 -6.41
C THR A 5 -10.20 3.54 -7.61
N TRP A 6 -9.70 2.31 -7.76
CA TRP A 6 -10.09 1.41 -8.83
C TRP A 6 -10.48 0.06 -8.23
N TYR A 7 -11.45 -0.60 -8.86
CA TYR A 7 -12.04 -1.84 -8.39
C TYR A 7 -12.00 -2.87 -9.50
N ARG A 8 -11.69 -4.12 -9.14
CA ARG A 8 -11.86 -5.29 -10.00
C ARG A 8 -12.10 -6.52 -9.15
N GLU A 9 -13.19 -7.20 -9.44
CA GLU A 9 -13.61 -8.40 -8.70
C GLU A 9 -13.59 -8.09 -7.19
N ASN A 10 -12.84 -8.86 -6.40
CA ASN A 10 -12.75 -8.72 -4.95
C ASN A 10 -11.55 -7.87 -4.52
N PHE A 11 -10.99 -7.08 -5.45
CA PHE A 11 -9.84 -6.24 -5.18
C PHE A 11 -10.14 -4.75 -5.38
N MET A 12 -9.52 -3.95 -4.52
CA MET A 12 -9.50 -2.50 -4.60
C MET A 12 -8.05 -2.01 -4.65
N ILE A 13 -7.76 -1.08 -5.56
CA ILE A 13 -6.51 -0.31 -5.57
C ILE A 13 -6.85 1.12 -5.18
N SER A 14 -6.13 1.70 -4.23
CA SER A 14 -6.32 3.10 -3.84
C SER A 14 -5.00 3.85 -3.73
N THR A 15 -5.01 5.12 -4.13
CA THR A 15 -3.93 6.07 -3.87
C THR A 15 -4.19 6.97 -2.65
N SER A 16 -5.22 6.66 -1.86
CA SER A 16 -5.55 7.42 -0.64
C SER A 16 -4.53 7.13 0.47
N PRO A 17 -3.76 8.13 0.94
CA PRO A 17 -2.79 7.92 2.03
C PRO A 17 -3.44 7.46 3.34
N GLN A 18 -4.73 7.72 3.51
CA GLN A 18 -5.50 7.33 4.71
C GLN A 18 -5.76 5.81 4.77
N LEU A 19 -5.71 5.12 3.63
CA LEU A 19 -5.94 3.67 3.56
C LEU A 19 -4.65 2.87 3.64
N ILE A 20 -3.49 3.48 3.39
CA ILE A 20 -2.20 2.79 3.52
C ILE A 20 -2.02 2.35 4.97
N GLN A 21 -1.64 1.08 5.17
CA GLN A 21 -1.37 0.46 6.46
C GLN A 21 0.15 0.41 6.66
N PRO A 22 0.77 1.40 7.35
CA PRO A 22 2.23 1.51 7.42
C PRO A 22 2.88 0.27 8.02
N GLU A 23 2.26 -0.35 9.02
CA GLU A 23 2.76 -1.55 9.67
C GLU A 23 2.86 -2.72 8.69
N ALA A 24 1.86 -2.90 7.82
CA ALA A 24 1.87 -3.92 6.77
C ALA A 24 2.98 -3.65 5.74
N VAL A 25 3.14 -2.38 5.32
CA VAL A 25 4.23 -1.98 4.42
C VAL A 25 5.60 -2.25 5.06
N ASN A 26 5.80 -1.89 6.33
CA ASN A 26 7.08 -2.08 7.00
C ASN A 26 7.41 -3.56 7.22
N ALA A 27 6.39 -4.38 7.54
CA ALA A 27 6.55 -5.81 7.66
C ALA A 27 6.96 -6.45 6.32
N ALA A 28 6.36 -6.02 5.21
CA ALA A 28 6.74 -6.48 3.89
C ALA A 28 8.18 -6.05 3.51
N LEU A 29 8.56 -4.79 3.79
CA LEU A 29 9.93 -4.30 3.59
C LEU A 29 10.96 -5.04 4.44
N ALA A 30 10.54 -5.66 5.55
CA ALA A 30 11.39 -6.49 6.41
C ALA A 30 11.46 -7.96 5.95
N SER A 31 10.61 -8.36 5.01
CA SER A 31 10.47 -9.74 4.57
C SER A 31 11.32 -10.05 3.34
N ASP A 32 11.54 -11.35 3.09
CA ASP A 32 12.27 -11.81 1.91
C ASP A 32 11.56 -11.52 0.58
N ALA A 33 10.24 -11.23 0.61
CA ALA A 33 9.48 -10.81 -0.57
C ALA A 33 10.01 -9.49 -1.17
N ILE A 34 10.70 -8.67 -0.36
CA ILE A 34 11.32 -7.41 -0.80
C ILE A 34 12.82 -7.44 -0.48
N TYR A 35 13.55 -8.30 -1.19
CA TYR A 35 14.98 -8.56 -0.95
C TYR A 35 15.89 -7.31 -1.02
N TRP A 36 15.44 -6.22 -1.66
CA TRP A 36 16.21 -4.98 -1.80
C TRP A 36 15.96 -3.96 -0.68
N ALA A 37 14.98 -4.20 0.18
CA ALA A 37 14.59 -3.28 1.24
C ALA A 37 14.84 -3.88 2.64
N LYS A 38 14.66 -3.03 3.65
CA LYS A 38 14.67 -3.40 5.07
C LYS A 38 13.61 -2.60 5.80
N ALA A 39 13.19 -3.09 6.96
CA ALA A 39 12.35 -2.34 7.89
C ALA A 39 12.96 -0.95 8.17
N MET A 40 12.08 0.03 8.35
CA MET A 40 12.44 1.39 8.74
C MET A 40 11.86 1.74 10.10
N GLU A 41 12.53 2.67 10.78
CA GLU A 41 11.96 3.32 11.97
C GLU A 41 10.62 4.02 11.60
N PRO A 42 9.62 4.01 12.51
CA PRO A 42 8.28 4.50 12.21
C PRO A 42 8.21 5.93 11.68
N GLU A 43 9.11 6.81 12.14
CA GLU A 43 9.16 8.20 11.67
C GLU A 43 9.60 8.30 10.21
N TYR A 44 10.65 7.56 9.82
CA TYR A 44 11.15 7.56 8.45
C TYR A 44 10.17 6.90 7.49
N LEU A 45 9.52 5.81 7.92
CA LEU A 45 8.45 5.17 7.16
C LEU A 45 7.31 6.15 6.86
N LYS A 46 6.78 6.82 7.89
CA LYS A 46 5.72 7.83 7.71
C LYS A 46 6.14 8.94 6.77
N LYS A 47 7.38 9.44 6.90
CA LYS A 47 7.93 10.47 6.02
C LYS A 47 8.00 9.99 4.57
N MET A 48 8.53 8.79 4.34
CA MET A 48 8.66 8.18 3.00
C MET A 48 7.30 8.00 2.32
N LEU A 49 6.30 7.50 3.06
CA LEU A 49 4.92 7.34 2.57
C LEU A 49 4.29 8.71 2.24
N SER A 50 4.51 9.73 3.07
CA SER A 50 3.93 11.08 2.86
C SER A 50 4.52 11.84 1.66
N LYS A 51 5.69 11.42 1.17
CA LYS A 51 6.46 12.10 0.10
C LYS A 51 6.44 11.34 -1.23
N SER A 52 5.63 10.29 -1.33
CA SER A 52 5.54 9.45 -2.52
C SER A 52 4.07 9.22 -2.89
N LEU A 53 3.79 9.00 -4.17
CA LEU A 53 2.50 8.47 -4.60
C LEU A 53 2.46 6.98 -4.31
N CYS A 54 1.62 6.60 -3.36
CA CYS A 54 1.51 5.22 -2.91
C CYS A 54 0.23 4.58 -3.44
N PHE A 55 0.33 3.33 -3.87
CA PHE A 55 -0.79 2.49 -4.29
C PHE A 55 -0.91 1.35 -3.29
N GLY A 56 -2.02 1.30 -2.55
CA GLY A 56 -2.38 0.14 -1.74
C GLY A 56 -3.29 -0.80 -2.52
N VAL A 57 -3.04 -2.11 -2.42
CA VAL A 57 -3.93 -3.15 -2.94
C VAL A 57 -4.64 -3.80 -1.75
N TYR A 58 -5.95 -3.96 -1.85
CA TYR A 58 -6.79 -4.44 -0.77
C TYR A 58 -7.73 -5.53 -1.25
N VAL A 59 -7.98 -6.52 -0.40
CA VAL A 59 -9.08 -7.47 -0.57
C VAL A 59 -10.35 -6.85 0.00
N LEU A 60 -11.41 -6.85 -0.80
CA LEU A 60 -12.74 -6.41 -0.41
C LEU A 60 -13.47 -7.54 0.32
N PRO A 61 -14.24 -7.23 1.37
CA PRO A 61 -15.09 -8.23 2.01
C PRO A 61 -16.15 -8.73 1.02
N GLU A 62 -16.34 -10.05 0.94
CA GLU A 62 -17.38 -10.65 0.09
C GLU A 62 -18.71 -10.80 0.83
N SER A 63 -18.69 -10.74 2.16
CA SER A 63 -19.85 -10.97 3.01
C SER A 63 -19.94 -9.99 4.19
N SER A 64 -21.17 -9.75 4.67
CA SER A 64 -21.43 -8.95 5.87
C SER A 64 -20.79 -9.55 7.14
N SER A 65 -20.57 -10.86 7.17
CA SER A 65 -19.83 -11.55 8.23
C SER A 65 -18.34 -11.20 8.24
N GLU A 66 -17.72 -10.94 7.09
CA GLU A 66 -16.31 -10.51 7.02
C GLU A 66 -16.12 -9.04 7.40
N LEU A 67 -17.18 -8.24 7.29
CA LEU A 67 -17.22 -6.86 7.78
C LEU A 67 -17.33 -6.77 9.31
N ALA A 68 -17.77 -7.85 9.99
CA ALA A 68 -17.94 -7.84 11.44
C ALA A 68 -16.60 -7.64 12.15
N GLY A 69 -16.38 -6.43 12.67
CA GLY A 69 -15.16 -6.07 13.41
C GLY A 69 -14.01 -5.52 12.57
N ARG A 70 -14.19 -5.29 11.25
CA ARG A 70 -13.17 -4.67 10.40
C ARG A 70 -13.52 -3.22 10.08
N SER A 71 -12.62 -2.30 10.43
CA SER A 71 -12.76 -0.88 10.13
C SER A 71 -12.27 -0.50 8.73
N ASN A 72 -11.34 -1.29 8.18
CA ASN A 72 -10.68 -1.06 6.89
C ASN A 72 -10.47 -2.40 6.16
N PRO A 73 -10.45 -2.40 4.81
CA PRO A 73 -10.10 -3.59 4.05
C PRO A 73 -8.63 -3.96 4.28
N THR A 74 -8.30 -5.25 4.20
CA THR A 74 -6.94 -5.74 4.45
C THR A 74 -6.01 -5.37 3.30
N GLN A 75 -4.90 -4.68 3.58
CA GLN A 75 -3.89 -4.39 2.56
C GLN A 75 -3.07 -5.66 2.29
N ILE A 76 -3.02 -6.08 1.04
CA ILE A 76 -2.28 -7.29 0.59
C ILE A 76 -1.16 -6.97 -0.39
N GLY A 77 -1.04 -5.72 -0.82
CA GLY A 77 0.00 -5.31 -1.76
C GLY A 77 0.26 -3.82 -1.71
N PHE A 78 1.34 -3.41 -2.34
CA PHE A 78 1.79 -2.04 -2.36
C PHE A 78 2.63 -1.75 -3.60
N ALA A 79 2.61 -0.50 -4.04
CA ALA A 79 3.58 0.06 -4.95
C ALA A 79 3.79 1.54 -4.62
N ARG A 80 4.98 2.06 -4.88
CA ARG A 80 5.33 3.45 -4.58
C ARG A 80 5.98 4.12 -5.77
N VAL A 81 5.58 5.35 -6.04
CA VAL A 81 6.14 6.20 -7.09
C VAL A 81 6.74 7.46 -6.47
N ILE A 82 8.03 7.68 -6.70
CA ILE A 82 8.70 8.95 -6.41
C ILE A 82 8.64 9.79 -7.68
N THR A 83 7.98 10.95 -7.63
CA THR A 83 7.70 11.75 -8.82
C THR A 83 7.56 13.23 -8.48
N ASP A 84 7.84 14.08 -9.46
CA ASP A 84 7.48 15.51 -9.44
C ASP A 84 6.08 15.78 -10.02
N GLU A 85 5.35 14.72 -10.42
CA GLU A 85 4.05 14.73 -11.07
C GLU A 85 4.02 15.42 -12.45
N VAL A 86 5.17 15.72 -13.05
CA VAL A 86 5.25 16.47 -14.31
C VAL A 86 6.24 15.86 -15.31
N THR A 87 7.50 15.64 -14.90
CA THR A 87 8.59 15.30 -15.83
C THR A 87 9.22 13.94 -15.55
N PHE A 88 9.13 13.43 -14.32
CA PHE A 88 9.82 12.22 -13.93
C PHE A 88 9.02 11.39 -12.92
N ALA A 89 9.11 10.06 -13.05
CA ALA A 89 8.58 9.11 -12.09
C ALA A 89 9.50 7.89 -11.95
N TYR A 90 9.72 7.45 -10.72
CA TYR A 90 10.43 6.22 -10.38
C TYR A 90 9.52 5.29 -9.58
N LEU A 91 9.20 4.13 -10.15
CA LEU A 91 8.39 3.08 -9.52
C LEU A 91 9.30 2.14 -8.71
N THR A 92 8.92 1.87 -7.46
CA THR A 92 9.66 1.02 -6.52
C THR A 92 8.72 0.39 -5.49
N ASP A 93 9.27 -0.53 -4.69
CA ASP A 93 8.61 -1.15 -3.54
C ASP A 93 7.30 -1.87 -3.93
N VAL A 94 7.31 -2.48 -5.11
CA VAL A 94 6.17 -3.23 -5.66
C VAL A 94 6.17 -4.63 -5.08
N TYR A 95 5.09 -5.01 -4.40
CA TYR A 95 4.89 -6.37 -3.92
C TYR A 95 3.40 -6.72 -3.78
N VAL A 96 3.12 -8.02 -3.77
CA VAL A 96 1.85 -8.63 -3.35
C VAL A 96 2.22 -9.75 -2.38
N LEU A 97 1.53 -9.81 -1.24
CA LEU A 97 1.73 -10.89 -0.27
C LEU A 97 1.20 -12.20 -0.84
N GLU A 98 1.93 -13.28 -0.58
CA GLU A 98 1.45 -14.63 -0.85
C GLU A 98 0.26 -14.97 0.07
N GLU A 99 -0.63 -15.85 -0.40
CA GLU A 99 -1.81 -16.33 0.34
C GLU A 99 -1.45 -17.20 1.54
#